data_AF-A0AAQ4CTJ4-F1
#
_entry.id   AF-A0AAQ4CTJ4-F1
#
_cell.length_a   1.000
_cell.length_b   1.000
_cell.length_c   1.000
_cell.angle_alpha   90.00
_cell.angle_beta   90.00
_cell.angle_gamma   90.00
#
_symmetry.space_group_name_H-M   'P 1'
#
loop_
_entity.id
_entity.type
_entity.pdbx_description
1 polymer ?
#
loop_
_entity_poly.entity_id
_entity_poly.type
_entity_poly.pdbx_seq_one_letter_code
_entity_poly.pdbx_strand_id
1 'polypeptide(L)'
;MKALSSPVFLILMLLILLSILIPALLILNSTPIYSSQGKIASTLYTQLQQQQQQQVFRGNPNIYYNSTKYPSIQFIFSSVPIPINITQIYYFNGNTWVPVLKNSIIVSSTTKLPLPPSAFNQPILIVTSEANFYFLNPNTSITTVTISGPSGKIPVYVTAFVLNGSKVIPISVQVALQGNIINNTPVIFYLNPGSYSIADKNSSTIFLPGYGLTATFQNWTIVGYGNLNSPSNSQGVTFTVSGPLVLTIIYKAVLQKFQVIIKPANIPLGTNIYQSISNGNNGNGKGKGSAIEITLTSLNSTIPVIVDNKLYQVPSNGITLTLTYGYHIIQFPSYYNITFNYTGGYFSKPVLGGEIICYKFTGLASSTSKISIVSSNEVFVNSSGTIYGNYQPYQSYYLVIIKNYFYFPSEVWAVKNSTPVNISIAGQLLQVNILGTNIVITLGNIKNYVPQKIYFKQGTELNITNDYLLDLNGIFNISINGKVYNYTSLLSSPINVTLSNVSIVNYTVYYIKYNNFQIQRIFHTIIYINSPTIIINYQEWEYGGEPINNGGI
;
A
#
# COMPACT_ATOMS: atom_id res chain seq x y z
N MET A 1 -26.52 -108.55 7.43
CA MET A 1 -26.32 -107.41 8.36
C MET A 1 -25.60 -106.21 7.70
N LYS A 2 -25.92 -105.82 6.46
CA LYS A 2 -25.35 -104.62 5.79
C LYS A 2 -26.38 -103.54 5.42
N ALA A 3 -27.67 -103.75 5.72
CA ALA A 3 -28.75 -102.80 5.39
C ALA A 3 -29.15 -101.86 6.56
N LEU A 4 -28.82 -102.21 7.81
CA LEU A 4 -29.13 -101.41 9.01
C LEU A 4 -28.02 -100.47 9.45
N SER A 5 -26.78 -100.63 8.95
CA SER A 5 -25.66 -99.75 9.34
C SER A 5 -25.73 -98.38 8.67
N SER A 6 -26.30 -98.29 7.46
CA SER A 6 -26.38 -97.04 6.71
C SER A 6 -27.37 -96.03 7.33
N PRO A 7 -28.60 -96.42 7.74
CA PRO A 7 -29.53 -95.48 8.38
C PRO A 7 -29.03 -95.04 9.77
N VAL A 8 -28.45 -95.95 10.55
CA VAL A 8 -27.92 -95.63 11.88
C VAL A 8 -26.73 -94.68 11.78
N PHE A 9 -25.82 -94.91 10.83
CA PHE A 9 -24.70 -94.00 10.58
C PHE A 9 -25.18 -92.62 10.14
N LEU A 10 -26.19 -92.54 9.26
CA LEU A 10 -26.77 -91.27 8.82
C LEU A 10 -27.41 -90.48 9.98
N ILE A 11 -28.13 -91.15 10.88
CA ILE A 11 -28.75 -90.52 12.05
C ILE A 11 -27.68 -90.02 13.03
N LEU A 12 -26.64 -90.82 13.29
CA LEU A 12 -25.52 -90.42 14.15
C LEU A 12 -24.72 -89.26 13.55
N MET A 13 -24.50 -89.26 12.24
CA MET A 13 -23.79 -88.19 11.54
C MET A 13 -24.62 -86.90 11.55
N LEU A 14 -25.95 -86.98 11.37
CA LEU A 14 -26.86 -85.84 11.50
C LEU A 14 -26.86 -85.25 12.92
N LEU A 15 -26.85 -86.10 13.95
CA LEU A 15 -26.78 -85.67 15.36
C LEU A 15 -25.46 -84.95 15.68
N ILE A 16 -24.34 -85.49 15.19
CA ILE A 16 -23.03 -84.86 15.35
C ILE A 16 -22.98 -83.53 14.57
N LEU A 17 -23.54 -83.50 13.36
CA LEU A 17 -23.56 -82.29 12.55
C LEU A 17 -24.40 -81.20 13.21
N LEU A 18 -25.59 -81.52 13.72
CA LEU A 18 -26.44 -80.58 14.47
C LEU A 18 -25.77 -80.13 15.78
N SER A 19 -25.10 -81.04 16.49
CA SER A 19 -24.35 -80.74 17.72
C SER A 19 -23.22 -79.73 17.51
N ILE A 20 -22.64 -79.67 16.32
CA ILE A 20 -21.56 -78.72 16.00
C ILE A 20 -22.11 -77.46 15.33
N LEU A 21 -23.09 -77.61 14.42
CA LEU A 21 -23.64 -76.49 13.66
C LEU A 21 -24.41 -75.51 14.54
N ILE A 22 -25.19 -75.99 15.51
CA ILE A 22 -26.03 -75.12 16.35
C ILE A 22 -25.16 -74.21 17.24
N PRO A 23 -24.15 -74.72 17.98
CA PRO A 23 -23.22 -73.85 18.71
C PRO A 23 -22.40 -72.95 17.78
N ALA A 24 -21.97 -73.44 16.62
CA ALA A 24 -21.23 -72.63 15.66
C ALA A 24 -22.07 -71.47 15.09
N LEU A 25 -23.34 -71.72 14.76
CA LEU A 25 -24.30 -70.69 14.33
C LEU A 25 -24.62 -69.69 15.44
N LEU A 26 -24.71 -70.15 16.70
CA LEU A 26 -24.87 -69.26 17.85
C LEU A 26 -23.63 -68.37 18.04
N ILE A 27 -22.42 -68.91 17.91
CA ILE A 27 -21.16 -68.15 18.02
C ILE A 27 -20.97 -67.19 16.85
N LEU A 28 -21.31 -67.61 15.62
CA LEU A 28 -21.18 -66.79 14.41
C LEU A 28 -22.23 -65.67 14.34
N ASN A 29 -23.45 -65.90 14.84
CA ASN A 29 -24.50 -64.87 14.93
C ASN A 29 -24.42 -64.03 16.21
N SER A 30 -23.70 -64.47 17.24
CA SER A 30 -23.29 -63.61 18.34
C SER A 30 -22.11 -62.75 17.90
N THR A 31 -22.35 -61.77 17.03
CA THR A 31 -21.40 -60.67 16.87
C THR A 31 -21.08 -60.11 18.26
N PRO A 32 -19.81 -59.88 18.63
CA PRO A 32 -19.51 -59.29 19.92
C PRO A 32 -20.18 -57.92 19.98
N ILE A 33 -21.19 -57.83 20.84
CA ILE A 33 -22.02 -56.65 21.09
C ILE A 33 -21.15 -55.40 21.35
N TYR A 34 -19.90 -55.60 21.79
CA TYR A 34 -18.87 -54.58 22.00
C TYR A 34 -18.51 -53.74 20.75
N SER A 35 -18.48 -54.31 19.54
CA SER A 35 -18.11 -53.54 18.32
C SER A 35 -19.25 -52.65 17.81
N SER A 36 -20.49 -53.11 17.96
CA SER A 36 -21.71 -52.37 17.65
C SER A 36 -22.01 -51.31 18.72
N GLN A 37 -21.81 -51.61 20.00
CA GLN A 37 -21.88 -50.65 21.10
C GLN A 37 -20.80 -49.56 20.98
N GLY A 38 -19.57 -49.92 20.60
CA GLY A 38 -18.51 -48.96 20.34
C GLY A 38 -18.81 -48.03 19.16
N LYS A 39 -19.40 -48.55 18.07
CA LYS A 39 -19.88 -47.73 16.95
C LYS A 39 -21.01 -46.79 17.36
N ILE A 40 -22.04 -47.30 18.03
CA ILE A 40 -23.20 -46.51 18.50
C ILE A 40 -22.74 -45.42 19.47
N ALA A 41 -21.90 -45.76 20.45
CA ALA A 41 -21.30 -44.80 21.37
C ALA A 41 -20.49 -43.74 20.62
N SER A 42 -19.64 -44.11 19.66
CA SER A 42 -18.84 -43.16 18.88
C SER A 42 -19.70 -42.19 18.06
N THR A 43 -20.81 -42.64 17.48
CA THR A 43 -21.77 -41.77 16.78
C THR A 43 -22.48 -40.82 17.73
N LEU A 44 -22.86 -41.27 18.94
CA LEU A 44 -23.49 -40.42 19.94
C LEU A 44 -22.52 -39.35 20.46
N TYR A 45 -21.26 -39.70 20.74
CA TYR A 45 -20.22 -38.73 21.12
C TYR A 45 -19.97 -37.70 20.01
N THR A 46 -19.91 -38.14 18.75
CA THR A 46 -19.73 -37.23 17.60
C THR A 46 -20.92 -36.28 17.45
N GLN A 47 -22.14 -36.77 17.67
CA GLN A 47 -23.35 -35.95 17.62
C GLN A 47 -23.40 -34.92 18.76
N LEU A 48 -23.08 -35.32 19.99
CA LEU A 48 -23.03 -34.41 21.15
C LEU A 48 -21.96 -33.33 20.98
N GLN A 49 -20.79 -33.71 20.47
CA GLN A 49 -19.73 -32.76 20.12
C GLN A 49 -20.20 -31.71 19.09
N GLN A 50 -20.83 -32.15 18.00
CA GLN A 50 -21.36 -31.26 16.95
C GLN A 50 -22.48 -30.35 17.47
N GLN A 51 -23.38 -30.88 18.30
CA GLN A 51 -24.47 -30.10 18.89
C GLN A 51 -23.94 -29.02 19.82
N GLN A 52 -23.00 -29.36 20.73
CA GLN A 52 -22.36 -28.38 21.61
C GLN A 52 -21.68 -27.28 20.80
N GLN A 53 -21.00 -27.65 19.72
CA GLN A 53 -20.33 -26.68 18.85
C GLN A 53 -21.32 -25.74 18.15
N GLN A 54 -22.38 -26.28 17.54
CA GLN A 54 -23.40 -25.47 16.87
C GLN A 54 -24.08 -24.49 17.83
N GLN A 55 -24.28 -24.90 19.09
CA GLN A 55 -24.83 -24.04 20.12
C GLN A 55 -23.91 -22.87 20.45
N VAL A 56 -22.62 -23.15 20.63
CA VAL A 56 -21.60 -22.12 20.87
C VAL A 56 -21.45 -21.19 19.66
N PHE A 57 -21.44 -21.71 18.44
CA PHE A 57 -21.43 -20.90 17.20
C PHE A 57 -22.65 -19.98 17.07
N ARG A 58 -23.82 -20.45 17.49
CA ARG A 58 -25.05 -19.65 17.54
C ARG A 58 -25.06 -18.64 18.70
N GLY A 59 -23.98 -18.56 19.48
CA GLY A 59 -23.84 -17.63 20.59
C GLY A 59 -24.68 -18.02 21.81
N ASN A 60 -24.90 -19.33 22.03
CA ASN A 60 -25.59 -19.83 23.22
C ASN A 60 -24.87 -21.05 23.84
N PRO A 61 -23.86 -20.85 24.69
CA PRO A 61 -23.41 -19.56 25.21
C PRO A 61 -22.51 -18.81 24.22
N ASN A 62 -22.61 -17.49 24.23
CA ASN A 62 -21.54 -16.62 23.77
C ASN A 62 -20.43 -16.66 24.82
N ILE A 63 -19.23 -17.05 24.40
CA ILE A 63 -18.07 -17.18 25.28
C ILE A 63 -17.10 -16.07 24.89
N TYR A 64 -16.90 -15.12 25.82
CA TYR A 64 -16.04 -13.96 25.65
C TYR A 64 -14.89 -14.01 26.65
N TYR A 65 -13.66 -13.85 26.15
CA TYR A 65 -12.50 -13.75 27.00
C TYR A 65 -12.16 -12.29 27.30
N ASN A 66 -12.48 -11.86 28.52
CA ASN A 66 -12.18 -10.51 28.99
C ASN A 66 -10.78 -10.47 29.61
N SER A 67 -9.83 -9.92 28.86
CA SER A 67 -8.43 -9.83 29.25
C SER A 67 -8.11 -8.47 29.86
N THR A 68 -8.52 -8.27 31.12
CA THR A 68 -8.04 -7.16 31.98
C THR A 68 -7.00 -7.67 32.99
N LYS A 69 -6.47 -6.78 33.84
CA LYS A 69 -5.58 -7.14 34.96
C LYS A 69 -6.13 -8.28 35.84
N TYR A 70 -7.46 -8.45 35.88
CA TYR A 70 -8.16 -9.59 36.47
C TYR A 70 -8.91 -10.34 35.36
N PRO A 71 -8.22 -11.21 34.61
CA PRO A 71 -8.79 -11.84 33.43
C PRO A 71 -9.95 -12.76 33.81
N SER A 72 -10.93 -12.89 32.92
CA SER A 72 -12.08 -13.79 33.13
C SER A 72 -12.70 -14.23 31.82
N ILE A 73 -13.33 -15.39 31.84
CA ILE A 73 -14.15 -15.89 30.74
C ILE A 73 -15.60 -15.64 31.11
N GLN A 74 -16.35 -15.02 30.21
CA GLN A 74 -17.78 -14.76 30.36
C GLN A 74 -18.55 -15.71 29.46
N PHE A 75 -19.42 -16.52 30.07
CA PHE A 75 -20.39 -17.35 29.37
C PHE A 75 -21.73 -16.62 29.45
N ILE A 76 -22.31 -16.26 28.32
CA ILE A 76 -23.58 -15.54 28.25
C ILE A 76 -24.55 -16.41 27.46
N PHE A 77 -25.59 -16.92 28.12
CA PHE A 77 -26.65 -17.69 27.47
C PHE A 77 -27.78 -16.76 27.05
N SER A 78 -28.16 -16.85 25.78
CA SER A 78 -29.22 -16.05 25.15
C SER A 78 -30.56 -16.79 25.08
N SER A 79 -30.56 -18.09 25.37
CA SER A 79 -31.76 -18.93 25.49
C SER A 79 -31.57 -20.01 26.56
N VAL A 80 -32.45 -21.01 26.62
CA VAL A 80 -32.37 -22.10 27.61
C VAL A 80 -30.95 -22.70 27.58
N PRO A 81 -30.22 -22.67 28.70
CA PRO A 81 -28.82 -23.05 28.70
C PRO A 81 -28.66 -24.58 28.56
N ILE A 82 -27.85 -24.99 27.60
CA ILE A 82 -27.40 -26.37 27.48
C ILE A 82 -26.04 -26.46 28.16
N PRO A 83 -25.90 -27.28 29.23
CA PRO A 83 -24.67 -27.29 30.03
C PRO A 83 -23.44 -27.67 29.21
N ILE A 84 -22.37 -26.88 29.35
CA ILE A 84 -21.05 -27.19 28.80
C ILE A 84 -20.18 -27.72 29.94
N ASN A 85 -19.73 -28.97 29.83
CA ASN A 85 -18.75 -29.54 30.74
C ASN A 85 -17.34 -29.24 30.24
N ILE A 86 -16.62 -28.41 30.98
CA ILE A 86 -15.26 -27.97 30.71
C ILE A 86 -14.32 -28.82 31.56
N THR A 87 -13.48 -29.61 30.91
CA THR A 87 -12.52 -30.49 31.59
C THR A 87 -11.28 -29.73 32.02
N GLN A 88 -10.80 -28.79 31.21
CA GLN A 88 -9.63 -27.98 31.52
C GLN A 88 -9.66 -26.65 30.77
N ILE A 89 -9.03 -25.63 31.36
CA ILE A 89 -8.74 -24.36 30.69
C ILE A 89 -7.24 -24.14 30.78
N TYR A 90 -6.60 -23.85 29.66
CA TYR A 90 -5.21 -23.49 29.61
C TYR A 90 -5.06 -22.02 29.23
N TYR A 91 -4.11 -21.33 29.85
CA TYR A 91 -3.56 -20.10 29.30
C TYR A 91 -2.13 -20.36 28.84
N PHE A 92 -1.71 -19.68 27.78
CA PHE A 92 -0.34 -19.79 27.31
C PHE A 92 0.54 -18.80 28.06
N ASN A 93 1.54 -19.28 28.81
CA ASN A 93 2.39 -18.40 29.63
C ASN A 93 3.58 -17.77 28.86
N GLY A 94 3.63 -17.97 27.55
CA GLY A 94 4.74 -17.58 26.68
C GLY A 94 5.66 -18.75 26.30
N ASN A 95 5.72 -19.84 27.06
CA ASN A 95 6.53 -21.00 26.70
C ASN A 95 5.72 -22.30 26.62
N THR A 96 4.74 -22.46 27.51
CA THR A 96 3.91 -23.66 27.61
C THR A 96 2.47 -23.29 27.95
N TRP A 97 1.57 -24.23 27.69
CA TRP A 97 0.18 -24.13 28.13
C TRP A 97 0.07 -24.56 29.59
N VAL A 98 -0.45 -23.68 30.44
CA VAL A 98 -0.57 -23.90 31.88
C VAL A 98 -2.04 -24.13 32.24
N PRO A 99 -2.39 -25.25 32.91
CA PRO A 99 -3.76 -25.53 33.32
C PRO A 99 -4.21 -24.55 34.42
N VAL A 100 -5.48 -24.16 34.37
CA VAL A 100 -6.12 -23.25 35.33
C VAL A 100 -7.03 -23.99 36.29
N LEU A 101 -7.76 -24.99 35.80
CA LEU A 101 -8.75 -25.72 36.57
C LEU A 101 -8.09 -26.86 37.34
N LYS A 102 -8.44 -26.98 38.62
CA LYS A 102 -8.08 -28.15 39.44
C LYS A 102 -9.00 -29.35 39.17
N ASN A 103 -10.28 -29.08 38.90
CA ASN A 103 -11.32 -30.05 38.61
C ASN A 103 -12.15 -29.56 37.41
N SER A 104 -12.82 -30.48 36.70
CA SER A 104 -13.78 -30.13 35.65
C SER A 104 -14.94 -29.29 36.21
N ILE A 105 -15.43 -28.35 35.41
CA ILE A 105 -16.55 -27.47 35.76
C ILE A 105 -17.69 -27.63 34.77
N ILE A 106 -18.92 -27.61 35.25
CA ILE A 106 -20.11 -27.58 34.41
C ILE A 106 -20.64 -26.15 34.38
N VAL A 107 -20.76 -25.59 33.19
CA VAL A 107 -21.30 -24.25 32.96
C VAL A 107 -22.70 -24.39 32.38
N SER A 108 -23.72 -24.13 33.20
CA SER A 108 -25.14 -24.30 32.85
C SER A 108 -25.95 -23.01 32.95
N SER A 109 -25.31 -21.85 33.13
CA SER A 109 -25.95 -20.55 33.19
C SER A 109 -24.97 -19.43 32.87
N THR A 110 -25.48 -18.21 32.69
CA THR A 110 -24.64 -17.03 32.48
C THR A 110 -23.71 -16.85 33.67
N THR A 111 -22.42 -17.04 33.44
CA THR A 111 -21.41 -17.09 34.50
C THR A 111 -20.14 -16.39 34.09
N LYS A 112 -19.44 -15.86 35.09
CA LYS A 112 -18.10 -15.29 34.94
C LYS A 112 -17.11 -16.20 35.66
N LEU A 113 -16.20 -16.78 34.90
CA LEU A 113 -15.15 -17.63 35.42
C LEU A 113 -13.85 -16.82 35.54
N PRO A 114 -13.35 -16.52 36.75
CA PRO A 114 -12.10 -15.81 36.92
C PRO A 114 -10.92 -16.67 36.47
N LEU A 115 -9.94 -16.03 35.83
CA LEU A 115 -8.65 -16.62 35.47
C LEU A 115 -7.55 -16.03 36.35
N PRO A 116 -6.42 -16.75 36.55
CA PRO A 116 -5.29 -16.21 37.29
C PRO A 116 -4.75 -14.95 36.61
N PRO A 117 -4.20 -13.97 37.35
CA PRO A 117 -3.64 -12.74 36.76
C PRO A 117 -2.55 -12.99 35.70
N SER A 118 -1.85 -14.13 35.78
CA SER A 118 -0.85 -14.57 34.79
C SER A 118 -1.45 -14.87 33.42
N ALA A 119 -2.77 -15.09 33.32
CA ALA A 119 -3.46 -15.23 32.05
C ALA A 119 -3.73 -13.88 31.37
N PHE A 120 -3.39 -12.73 31.96
CA PHE A 120 -3.63 -11.42 31.35
C PHE A 120 -2.87 -11.25 30.03
N ASN A 121 -3.61 -10.85 28.98
CA ASN A 121 -3.12 -10.61 27.63
C ASN A 121 -2.45 -11.83 26.98
N GLN A 122 -2.82 -13.03 27.42
CA GLN A 122 -2.38 -14.31 26.88
C GLN A 122 -3.53 -15.03 26.20
N PRO A 123 -3.30 -15.75 25.07
CA PRO A 123 -4.34 -16.59 24.50
C PRO A 123 -4.71 -17.72 25.45
N ILE A 124 -5.99 -18.13 25.39
CA ILE A 124 -6.53 -19.22 26.19
C ILE A 124 -7.10 -20.33 25.31
N LEU A 125 -7.09 -21.54 25.85
CA LEU A 125 -7.65 -22.75 25.25
C LEU A 125 -8.60 -23.40 26.25
N ILE A 126 -9.87 -23.52 25.90
CA ILE A 126 -10.89 -24.22 26.69
C ILE A 126 -11.05 -25.62 26.12
N VAL A 127 -10.96 -26.63 26.97
CA VAL A 127 -11.15 -28.04 26.64
C VAL A 127 -12.42 -28.55 27.29
N THR A 128 -13.29 -29.21 26.52
CA THR A 128 -14.56 -29.76 27.00
C THR A 128 -14.52 -31.29 27.10
N SER A 129 -15.51 -31.87 27.79
CA SER A 129 -15.70 -33.33 27.87
C SER A 129 -16.00 -33.96 26.52
N GLU A 130 -16.68 -33.22 25.63
CA GLU A 130 -17.00 -33.64 24.27
C GLU A 130 -15.82 -33.46 23.31
N ALA A 131 -14.63 -33.18 23.84
CA ALA A 131 -13.40 -32.93 23.09
C ALA A 131 -13.49 -31.77 22.07
N ASN A 132 -14.34 -30.78 22.33
CA ASN A 132 -14.26 -29.48 21.67
C ASN A 132 -13.16 -28.62 22.30
N PHE A 133 -12.35 -27.98 21.45
CA PHE A 133 -11.38 -26.96 21.82
C PHE A 133 -11.88 -25.58 21.38
N TYR A 134 -11.98 -24.65 22.31
CA TYR A 134 -12.25 -23.24 21.99
C TYR A 134 -11.01 -22.41 22.26
N PHE A 135 -10.47 -21.83 21.19
CA PHE A 135 -9.34 -20.92 21.26
C PHE A 135 -9.84 -19.49 21.29
N LEU A 136 -9.35 -18.68 22.24
CA LEU A 136 -9.69 -17.27 22.33
C LEU A 136 -8.43 -16.42 22.50
N ASN A 137 -8.32 -15.38 21.68
CA ASN A 137 -7.35 -14.30 21.87
C ASN A 137 -7.85 -13.30 22.93
N PRO A 138 -6.96 -12.53 23.57
CA PRO A 138 -7.34 -11.46 24.48
C PRO A 138 -8.44 -10.54 23.94
N ASN A 139 -9.52 -10.33 24.70
CA ASN A 139 -10.65 -9.46 24.35
C ASN A 139 -11.38 -9.88 23.06
N THR A 140 -11.44 -11.18 22.79
CA THR A 140 -12.20 -11.75 21.69
C THR A 140 -13.28 -12.70 22.20
N SER A 141 -14.34 -12.88 21.41
CA SER A 141 -15.28 -13.99 21.55
C SER A 141 -14.82 -15.18 20.72
N ILE A 142 -15.43 -16.35 20.96
CA ILE A 142 -15.03 -17.60 20.32
C ILE A 142 -14.81 -17.47 18.81
N THR A 143 -13.63 -17.93 18.39
CA THR A 143 -13.40 -18.50 17.06
C THR A 143 -13.43 -20.01 17.21
N THR A 144 -14.49 -20.65 16.73
CA THR A 144 -14.66 -22.10 16.80
C THR A 144 -13.79 -22.76 15.73
N VAL A 145 -13.02 -23.75 16.15
CA VAL A 145 -12.31 -24.66 15.25
C VAL A 145 -13.19 -25.91 15.15
N THR A 146 -13.61 -26.28 13.95
CA THR A 146 -14.47 -27.46 13.74
C THR A 146 -13.68 -28.73 13.87
N ILE A 147 -13.90 -29.45 14.96
CA ILE A 147 -13.27 -30.73 15.28
C ILE A 147 -14.24 -31.89 14.92
N SER A 148 -15.09 -31.69 13.90
CA SER A 148 -15.92 -32.78 13.38
C SER A 148 -15.16 -33.49 12.26
N GLY A 149 -14.49 -34.57 12.63
CA GLY A 149 -13.73 -35.40 11.70
C GLY A 149 -14.55 -36.56 11.12
N PRO A 150 -14.05 -37.20 10.06
CA PRO A 150 -14.54 -38.51 9.64
C PRO A 150 -14.57 -39.47 10.83
N SER A 151 -15.62 -40.29 10.94
CA SER A 151 -15.77 -41.27 12.02
C SER A 151 -14.50 -42.12 12.18
N GLY A 152 -14.01 -42.27 13.42
CA GLY A 152 -12.80 -43.02 13.74
C GLY A 152 -11.49 -42.26 13.61
N LYS A 153 -11.49 -40.99 13.20
CA LYS A 153 -10.28 -40.16 13.11
C LYS A 153 -10.18 -39.15 14.26
N ILE A 154 -8.97 -39.01 14.77
CA ILE A 154 -8.60 -38.09 15.84
C ILE A 154 -8.16 -36.74 15.26
N PRO A 155 -8.74 -35.63 15.73
CA PRO A 155 -8.37 -34.27 15.35
C PRO A 155 -7.04 -33.82 15.98
N VAL A 156 -6.17 -33.23 15.16
CA VAL A 156 -4.91 -32.62 15.54
C VAL A 156 -4.90 -31.18 15.03
N TYR A 157 -5.06 -30.23 15.94
CA TYR A 157 -5.01 -28.80 15.61
C TYR A 157 -3.58 -28.29 15.67
N VAL A 158 -3.18 -27.48 14.68
CA VAL A 158 -1.84 -26.89 14.61
C VAL A 158 -1.96 -25.38 14.49
N THR A 159 -1.30 -24.66 15.38
CA THR A 159 -1.26 -23.19 15.42
C THR A 159 0.19 -22.69 15.58
N ALA A 160 0.42 -21.39 15.37
CA ALA A 160 1.74 -20.78 15.49
C ALA A 160 1.70 -19.39 16.13
N PHE A 161 2.71 -19.09 16.94
CA PHE A 161 2.86 -17.81 17.65
C PHE A 161 4.27 -17.27 17.59
N VAL A 162 4.38 -15.94 17.67
CA VAL A 162 5.64 -15.22 17.92
C VAL A 162 5.60 -14.59 19.30
N LEU A 163 6.63 -14.89 20.10
CA LEU A 163 6.88 -14.27 21.39
C LEU A 163 7.67 -12.98 21.21
N ASN A 164 7.10 -11.85 21.61
CA ASN A 164 7.77 -10.55 21.65
C ASN A 164 7.74 -10.01 23.08
N GLY A 165 8.76 -10.36 23.87
CA GLY A 165 8.77 -10.08 25.30
C GLY A 165 7.60 -10.81 25.99
N SER A 166 6.69 -10.06 26.60
CA SER A 166 5.47 -10.59 27.24
C SER A 166 4.27 -10.70 26.29
N LYS A 167 4.38 -10.21 25.05
CA LYS A 167 3.29 -10.25 24.06
C LYS A 167 3.39 -11.50 23.20
N VAL A 168 2.24 -12.10 22.90
CA VAL A 168 2.10 -13.24 22.00
C VAL A 168 1.34 -12.80 20.75
N ILE A 169 1.94 -13.00 19.58
CA ILE A 169 1.38 -12.60 18.29
C ILE A 169 1.01 -13.87 17.51
N PRO A 170 -0.28 -14.11 17.19
CA PRO A 170 -0.69 -15.22 16.33
C PRO A 170 -0.22 -15.00 14.90
N ILE A 171 0.30 -16.07 14.28
CA ILE A 171 0.85 -16.01 12.92
C ILE A 171 0.42 -17.23 12.09
N SER A 172 0.47 -17.07 10.76
CA SER A 172 0.21 -18.14 9.80
C SER A 172 1.52 -18.63 9.21
N VAL A 173 1.82 -19.92 9.38
CA VAL A 173 3.05 -20.56 8.90
C VAL A 173 2.71 -21.84 8.15
N GLN A 174 3.48 -22.15 7.10
CA GLN A 174 3.39 -23.43 6.38
C GLN A 174 3.88 -24.61 7.24
N VAL A 175 3.04 -25.64 7.35
CA VAL A 175 3.36 -26.90 8.03
C VAL A 175 3.14 -28.08 7.10
N ALA A 176 4.03 -29.08 7.17
CA ALA A 176 3.97 -30.31 6.39
C ALA A 176 3.78 -31.52 7.30
N LEU A 177 2.64 -32.20 7.21
CA LEU A 177 2.41 -33.47 7.88
C LEU A 177 2.91 -34.63 7.00
N GLN A 178 3.72 -35.53 7.59
CA GLN A 178 4.35 -36.67 6.91
C GLN A 178 5.07 -36.30 5.60
N GLY A 179 5.60 -35.06 5.51
CA GLY A 179 6.33 -34.55 4.36
C GLY A 179 5.50 -34.16 3.13
N ASN A 180 4.23 -34.56 3.05
CA ASN A 180 3.44 -34.46 1.81
C ASN A 180 2.23 -33.51 1.90
N ILE A 181 1.64 -33.31 3.08
CA ILE A 181 0.45 -32.47 3.24
C ILE A 181 0.88 -31.10 3.76
N ILE A 182 0.98 -30.11 2.87
CA ILE A 182 1.41 -28.73 3.19
C ILE A 182 0.19 -27.82 3.35
N ASN A 183 -0.04 -27.32 4.56
CA ASN A 183 -1.13 -26.40 4.88
C ASN A 183 -0.61 -25.20 5.69
N ASN A 184 -1.33 -24.09 5.67
CA ASN A 184 -1.03 -22.92 6.51
C ASN A 184 -1.74 -23.03 7.87
N THR A 185 -1.06 -22.68 8.95
CA THR A 185 -1.70 -22.54 10.27
C THR A 185 -2.63 -21.32 10.33
N PRO A 186 -3.69 -21.34 11.16
CA PRO A 186 -4.17 -22.50 11.90
C PRO A 186 -4.78 -23.58 10.99
N VAL A 187 -4.50 -24.86 11.27
CA VAL A 187 -4.98 -26.01 10.49
C VAL A 187 -5.36 -27.19 11.38
N ILE A 188 -6.29 -28.04 10.92
CA ILE A 188 -6.66 -29.29 11.58
C ILE A 188 -6.31 -30.47 10.67
N PHE A 189 -5.71 -31.51 11.24
CA PHE A 189 -5.53 -32.81 10.59
C PHE A 189 -6.40 -33.87 11.28
N TYR A 190 -6.99 -34.78 10.51
CA TYR A 190 -7.74 -35.91 11.04
C TYR A 190 -6.95 -37.20 10.85
N LEU A 191 -6.44 -37.77 11.94
CA LEU A 191 -5.44 -38.83 11.95
C LEU A 191 -5.92 -40.06 12.74
N ASN A 192 -5.47 -41.25 12.38
CA ASN A 192 -5.70 -42.43 13.22
C ASN A 192 -4.80 -42.39 14.47
N PRO A 193 -5.14 -43.08 15.56
CA PRO A 193 -4.19 -43.24 16.67
C PRO A 193 -2.84 -43.79 16.16
N GLY A 194 -1.74 -43.19 16.58
CA GLY A 194 -0.41 -43.57 16.10
C GLY A 194 0.61 -42.43 16.14
N SER A 195 1.81 -42.68 15.60
CA SER A 195 2.91 -41.71 15.56
C SER A 195 3.05 -41.06 14.19
N TYR A 196 3.20 -39.74 14.17
CA TYR A 196 3.28 -38.92 12.95
C TYR A 196 4.46 -37.97 13.02
N SER A 197 4.96 -37.55 11.85
CA SER A 197 5.93 -36.46 11.73
C SER A 197 5.25 -35.20 11.19
N ILE A 198 5.65 -34.05 11.71
CA ILE A 198 5.23 -32.74 11.22
C ILE A 198 6.44 -31.80 11.17
N ALA A 199 6.52 -30.97 10.15
CA ALA A 199 7.60 -30.00 10.00
C ALA A 199 7.07 -28.62 9.65
N ASP A 200 7.67 -27.61 10.26
CA ASP A 200 7.58 -26.23 9.81
C ASP A 200 8.40 -26.08 8.51
N LYS A 201 7.75 -25.62 7.44
CA LYS A 201 8.36 -25.46 6.11
C LYS A 201 8.87 -24.05 5.84
N ASN A 202 8.74 -23.15 6.80
CA ASN A 202 9.26 -21.80 6.68
C ASN A 202 10.76 -21.81 6.98
N SER A 203 11.42 -20.71 6.63
CA SER A 203 12.80 -20.46 7.08
C SER A 203 12.85 -20.50 8.61
N SER A 204 14.01 -20.88 9.17
CA SER A 204 14.26 -20.81 10.62
C SER A 204 14.09 -19.39 11.17
N THR A 205 14.05 -18.40 10.28
CA THR A 205 13.69 -17.01 10.54
C THR A 205 12.50 -16.59 9.68
N ILE A 206 11.54 -15.90 10.29
CA ILE A 206 10.37 -15.33 9.60
C ILE A 206 10.32 -13.82 9.82
N PHE A 207 9.81 -13.10 8.82
CA PHE A 207 9.56 -11.67 8.92
C PHE A 207 8.07 -11.39 9.13
N LEU A 208 7.76 -10.43 10.00
CA LEU A 208 6.42 -9.94 10.29
C LEU A 208 6.31 -8.48 9.79
N PRO A 209 5.94 -8.26 8.51
CA PRO A 209 5.92 -6.92 7.92
C PRO A 209 5.05 -5.92 8.68
N GLY A 210 3.88 -6.36 9.14
CA GLY A 210 2.94 -5.51 9.89
C GLY A 210 3.46 -5.07 11.27
N TYR A 211 4.55 -5.67 11.76
CA TYR A 211 5.14 -5.35 13.05
C TYR A 211 6.58 -4.84 12.94
N GLY A 212 7.22 -4.92 11.77
CA GLY A 212 8.65 -4.64 11.61
C GLY A 212 9.51 -5.52 12.52
N LEU A 213 9.16 -6.81 12.64
CA LEU A 213 9.83 -7.76 13.52
C LEU A 213 10.30 -8.98 12.75
N THR A 214 11.52 -9.43 13.07
CA THR A 214 11.99 -10.76 12.66
C THR A 214 11.93 -11.69 13.86
N ALA A 215 11.50 -12.93 13.63
CA ALA A 215 11.42 -13.94 14.67
C ALA A 215 12.13 -15.23 14.23
N THR A 216 12.77 -15.90 15.17
CA THR A 216 13.48 -17.16 14.93
C THR A 216 12.68 -18.32 15.52
N PHE A 217 12.64 -19.45 14.83
CA PHE A 217 12.01 -20.66 15.35
C PHE A 217 12.62 -21.01 16.72
N GLN A 218 11.76 -21.34 17.68
CA GLN A 218 12.19 -21.70 19.03
C GLN A 218 11.89 -23.17 19.31
N ASN A 219 10.61 -23.56 19.30
CA ASN A 219 10.20 -24.93 19.58
C ASN A 219 8.73 -25.22 19.24
N TRP A 220 8.38 -26.50 19.25
CA TRP A 220 7.01 -27.01 19.30
C TRP A 220 6.54 -27.19 20.76
N THR A 221 5.24 -27.08 20.97
CA THR A 221 4.55 -27.50 22.21
C THR A 221 3.27 -28.25 21.89
N ILE A 222 2.82 -29.09 22.85
CA ILE A 222 1.67 -29.96 22.68
C ILE A 222 0.75 -29.89 23.91
N VAL A 223 -0.56 -29.95 23.68
CA VAL A 223 -1.61 -30.05 24.73
C VAL A 223 -2.68 -31.03 24.29
N GLY A 224 -3.26 -31.75 25.25
CA GLY A 224 -4.32 -32.73 25.01
C GLY A 224 -3.78 -34.15 25.07
N TYR A 225 -4.41 -35.06 24.32
CA TYR A 225 -4.14 -36.49 24.39
C TYR A 225 -3.05 -36.92 23.40
N GLY A 226 -1.81 -36.50 23.66
CA GLY A 226 -0.64 -36.90 22.89
C GLY A 226 0.68 -36.40 23.46
N ASN A 227 1.79 -36.86 22.88
CA ASN A 227 3.16 -36.53 23.33
C ASN A 227 4.07 -36.18 22.14
N LEU A 228 5.04 -35.29 22.36
CA LEU A 228 6.17 -35.11 21.44
C LEU A 228 7.21 -36.20 21.69
N ASN A 229 7.62 -36.88 20.62
CA ASN A 229 8.56 -38.02 20.69
C ASN A 229 10.00 -37.62 20.30
N SER A 230 10.21 -36.40 19.82
CA SER A 230 11.51 -35.87 19.38
C SER A 230 11.80 -34.51 20.00
N PRO A 231 13.05 -34.01 19.94
CA PRO A 231 13.41 -32.69 20.46
C PRO A 231 12.51 -31.60 19.88
N SER A 232 11.88 -30.82 20.76
CA SER A 232 10.91 -29.82 20.36
C SER A 232 11.53 -28.62 19.64
N ASN A 233 12.84 -28.42 19.77
CA ASN A 233 13.61 -27.31 19.19
C ASN A 233 14.06 -27.54 17.73
N SER A 234 13.65 -28.64 17.10
CA SER A 234 13.81 -28.87 15.67
C SER A 234 12.60 -28.34 14.89
N GLN A 235 12.82 -27.77 13.70
CA GLN A 235 11.71 -27.36 12.81
C GLN A 235 10.82 -28.56 12.43
N GLY A 236 11.36 -29.78 12.42
CA GLY A 236 10.62 -31.03 12.27
C GLY A 236 10.55 -31.84 13.56
N VAL A 237 9.35 -32.29 13.94
CA VAL A 237 9.10 -33.11 15.13
C VAL A 237 8.25 -34.34 14.81
N THR A 238 8.34 -35.33 15.69
CA THR A 238 7.45 -36.50 15.72
C THR A 238 6.57 -36.45 16.97
N PHE A 239 5.32 -36.88 16.84
CA PHE A 239 4.35 -36.85 17.92
C PHE A 239 3.42 -38.06 17.88
N THR A 240 2.95 -38.49 19.04
CA THR A 240 1.98 -39.58 19.21
C THR A 240 0.59 -39.01 19.41
N VAL A 241 -0.38 -39.54 18.67
CA VAL A 241 -1.80 -39.22 18.75
C VAL A 241 -2.52 -40.37 19.46
N SER A 242 -3.04 -40.13 20.66
CA SER A 242 -3.93 -41.06 21.38
C SER A 242 -5.35 -40.51 21.57
N GLY A 243 -5.52 -39.21 21.35
CA GLY A 243 -6.80 -38.52 21.30
C GLY A 243 -6.64 -37.07 20.82
N PRO A 244 -7.71 -36.26 20.87
CA PRO A 244 -7.70 -34.88 20.41
C PRO A 244 -6.59 -34.06 21.04
N LEU A 245 -5.83 -33.31 20.23
CA LEU A 245 -4.68 -32.54 20.70
C LEU A 245 -4.43 -31.26 19.89
N VAL A 246 -3.66 -30.35 20.49
CA VAL A 246 -3.19 -29.10 19.89
C VAL A 246 -1.66 -29.09 19.87
N LEU A 247 -1.08 -28.93 18.68
CA LEU A 247 0.32 -28.62 18.45
C LEU A 247 0.48 -27.12 18.22
N THR A 248 1.51 -26.53 18.82
CA THR A 248 1.78 -25.10 18.72
C THR A 248 3.23 -24.88 18.34
N ILE A 249 3.47 -24.13 17.27
CA ILE A 249 4.79 -23.67 16.86
C ILE A 249 5.09 -22.33 17.55
N ILE A 250 6.27 -22.21 18.13
CA ILE A 250 6.71 -21.01 18.82
C ILE A 250 7.93 -20.44 18.11
N TYR A 251 7.83 -19.17 17.73
CA TYR A 251 8.92 -18.32 17.28
C TYR A 251 9.24 -17.28 18.36
N LYS A 252 10.49 -16.84 18.42
CA LYS A 252 10.95 -15.79 19.34
C LYS A 252 11.41 -14.56 18.55
N ALA A 253 10.82 -13.40 18.83
CA ALA A 253 11.20 -12.15 18.20
C ALA A 253 12.62 -11.74 18.60
N VAL A 254 13.41 -11.30 17.62
CA VAL A 254 14.74 -10.75 17.87
C VAL A 254 14.58 -9.28 18.23
N LEU A 255 14.95 -8.92 19.47
CA LEU A 255 14.71 -7.59 20.03
C LEU A 255 15.93 -6.65 19.92
N GLN A 256 17.03 -7.13 19.33
CA GLN A 256 18.19 -6.29 19.10
C GLN A 256 17.80 -5.13 18.17
N LYS A 257 18.29 -3.94 18.48
CA LYS A 257 17.97 -2.71 17.77
C LYS A 257 19.23 -2.05 17.24
N PHE A 258 19.09 -1.40 16.10
CA PHE A 258 20.15 -0.70 15.40
C PHE A 258 19.70 0.71 15.03
N GLN A 259 20.62 1.67 15.08
CA GLN A 259 20.35 3.03 14.62
C GLN A 259 20.66 3.10 13.13
N VAL A 260 19.60 3.24 12.33
CA VAL A 260 19.69 3.26 10.87
C VAL A 260 19.27 4.63 10.37
N ILE A 261 20.16 5.27 9.63
CA ILE A 261 19.86 6.54 8.95
C ILE A 261 19.26 6.20 7.60
N ILE A 262 18.06 6.68 7.31
CA ILE A 262 17.42 6.56 6.00
C ILE A 262 17.54 7.91 5.32
N LYS A 263 18.27 7.95 4.20
CA LYS A 263 18.69 9.19 3.55
C LYS A 263 18.43 9.15 2.04
N PRO A 264 17.77 10.17 1.46
CA PRO A 264 17.70 10.29 0.01
C PRO A 264 19.08 10.69 -0.56
N ALA A 265 19.46 10.12 -1.69
CA ALA A 265 20.73 10.40 -2.36
C ALA A 265 20.50 10.84 -3.81
N ASN A 266 21.41 11.67 -4.33
CA ASN A 266 21.38 12.21 -5.69
C ASN A 266 20.07 12.96 -6.03
N ILE A 267 19.47 13.59 -5.02
CA ILE A 267 18.27 14.39 -5.15
C ILE A 267 18.41 15.67 -4.29
N PRO A 268 18.35 16.87 -4.90
CA PRO A 268 18.68 18.13 -4.24
C PRO A 268 17.49 18.70 -3.47
N LEU A 269 17.29 18.21 -2.25
CA LEU A 269 16.27 18.72 -1.33
C LEU A 269 16.80 19.92 -0.54
N GLY A 270 16.09 21.05 -0.57
CA GLY A 270 16.41 22.26 0.20
C GLY A 270 17.78 22.87 -0.08
N THR A 271 18.35 22.59 -1.25
CA THR A 271 19.70 22.98 -1.65
C THR A 271 19.70 23.74 -2.97
N ASN A 272 20.79 24.47 -3.22
CA ASN A 272 21.04 25.15 -4.49
C ASN A 272 21.83 24.24 -5.42
N ILE A 273 21.46 24.20 -6.69
CA ILE A 273 22.24 23.61 -7.77
C ILE A 273 22.78 24.75 -8.63
N TYR A 274 24.06 24.74 -8.92
CA TYR A 274 24.70 25.66 -9.86
C TYR A 274 24.91 24.92 -11.18
N GLN A 275 24.44 25.48 -12.29
CA GLN A 275 24.66 24.92 -13.61
C GLN A 275 25.25 25.98 -14.55
N SER A 276 26.10 25.52 -15.46
CA SER A 276 26.68 26.34 -16.51
C SER A 276 26.13 25.87 -17.85
N ILE A 277 25.40 26.75 -18.54
CA ILE A 277 24.86 26.48 -19.88
C ILE A 277 25.85 27.06 -20.89
N SER A 278 26.41 26.21 -21.76
CA SER A 278 27.24 26.66 -22.87
C SER A 278 26.36 27.20 -23.98
N ASN A 279 26.62 28.45 -24.39
CA ASN A 279 25.90 29.05 -25.51
C ASN A 279 26.40 28.41 -26.82
N GLY A 280 25.56 27.60 -27.48
CA GLY A 280 25.84 27.12 -28.83
C GLY A 280 25.92 28.32 -29.77
N ASN A 281 27.00 28.43 -30.54
CA ASN A 281 27.27 29.54 -31.45
C ASN A 281 26.04 29.95 -32.30
N ASN A 282 25.63 31.22 -32.22
CA ASN A 282 25.37 32.16 -33.33
C ASN A 282 24.40 33.28 -32.91
N GLY A 283 24.94 34.38 -32.38
CA GLY A 283 24.19 35.62 -32.17
C GLY A 283 25.11 36.74 -31.74
N ASN A 284 25.29 37.74 -32.61
CA ASN A 284 26.13 38.90 -32.33
C ASN A 284 25.51 39.73 -31.18
N GLY A 285 26.15 39.70 -30.01
CA GLY A 285 25.84 40.57 -28.89
C GLY A 285 26.09 39.89 -27.55
N LYS A 286 27.28 40.12 -26.98
CA LYS A 286 27.84 39.56 -25.71
C LYS A 286 28.44 38.15 -25.84
N GLY A 287 29.76 38.14 -26.05
CA GLY A 287 30.67 37.06 -25.66
C GLY A 287 30.46 35.71 -26.35
N LYS A 288 31.17 35.48 -27.46
CA LYS A 288 31.46 34.11 -27.93
C LYS A 288 32.10 33.32 -26.77
N GLY A 289 31.50 32.21 -26.36
CA GLY A 289 32.13 31.25 -25.45
C GLY A 289 32.02 31.50 -23.95
N SER A 290 31.24 32.49 -23.48
CA SER A 290 30.99 32.65 -22.04
C SER A 290 29.84 31.75 -21.58
N ALA A 291 30.12 30.83 -20.66
CA ALA A 291 29.10 30.02 -20.02
C ALA A 291 28.12 30.89 -19.25
N ILE A 292 26.83 30.62 -19.37
CA ILE A 292 25.78 31.28 -18.61
C ILE A 292 25.61 30.53 -17.30
N GLU A 293 25.81 31.20 -16.18
CA GLU A 293 25.58 30.62 -14.86
C GLU A 293 24.11 30.77 -14.45
N ILE A 294 23.55 29.65 -14.00
CA ILE A 294 22.20 29.58 -13.44
C ILE A 294 22.25 28.93 -12.06
N THR A 295 21.39 29.41 -11.17
CA THR A 295 21.19 28.84 -9.83
C THR A 295 19.75 28.36 -9.72
N LEU A 296 19.59 27.07 -9.40
CA LEU A 296 18.33 26.44 -9.10
C LEU A 296 18.20 26.26 -7.59
N THR A 297 17.28 26.99 -6.97
CA THR A 297 17.00 26.86 -5.53
C THR A 297 15.80 25.95 -5.31
N SER A 298 16.03 24.78 -4.71
CA SER A 298 14.99 23.78 -4.44
C SER A 298 13.95 24.30 -3.46
N LEU A 299 12.67 24.20 -3.83
CA LEU A 299 11.53 24.51 -2.95
C LEU A 299 11.13 23.33 -2.08
N ASN A 300 11.54 22.11 -2.45
CA ASN A 300 11.24 20.89 -1.71
C ASN A 300 12.34 20.60 -0.69
N SER A 301 12.04 20.61 0.60
CA SER A 301 13.01 20.31 1.67
C SER A 301 12.99 18.84 2.13
N THR A 302 11.92 18.10 1.83
CA THR A 302 11.74 16.69 2.23
C THR A 302 11.16 15.84 1.09
N ILE A 303 11.23 14.52 1.27
CA ILE A 303 10.56 13.51 0.44
C ILE A 303 9.77 12.53 1.33
N PRO A 304 8.54 12.12 0.96
CA PRO A 304 7.81 11.11 1.70
C PRO A 304 8.45 9.72 1.53
N VAL A 305 8.71 9.01 2.62
CA VAL A 305 9.24 7.63 2.61
C VAL A 305 8.42 6.79 3.58
N ILE A 306 8.02 5.59 3.16
CA ILE A 306 7.30 4.65 4.03
C ILE A 306 8.30 3.63 4.56
N VAL A 307 8.34 3.45 5.87
CA VAL A 307 9.16 2.45 6.56
C VAL A 307 8.25 1.59 7.42
N ASP A 308 8.18 0.29 7.14
CA ASP A 308 7.29 -0.67 7.81
C ASP A 308 5.85 -0.12 7.99
N ASN A 309 5.26 0.34 6.88
CA ASN A 309 3.92 0.94 6.79
C ASN A 309 3.72 2.27 7.52
N LYS A 310 4.78 2.93 7.99
CA LYS A 310 4.71 4.27 8.57
C LYS A 310 5.34 5.31 7.65
N LEU A 311 4.61 6.39 7.40
CA LEU A 311 5.05 7.50 6.55
C LEU A 311 5.97 8.46 7.32
N TYR A 312 7.07 8.84 6.70
CA TYR A 312 8.03 9.83 7.20
C TYR A 312 8.33 10.89 6.14
N GLN A 313 8.56 12.13 6.58
CA GLN A 313 9.08 13.21 5.74
C GLN A 313 10.59 13.28 5.93
N VAL A 314 11.36 12.86 4.92
CA VAL A 314 12.81 12.68 5.03
C VAL A 314 13.53 13.86 4.37
N PRO A 315 14.35 14.64 5.11
CA PRO A 315 15.15 15.72 4.53
C PRO A 315 16.40 15.19 3.82
N SER A 316 17.16 16.06 3.15
CA SER A 316 18.43 15.72 2.49
C SER A 316 19.44 15.02 3.40
N ASN A 317 19.50 15.39 4.69
CA ASN A 317 20.39 14.78 5.68
C ASN A 317 19.90 13.40 6.18
N GLY A 318 18.68 13.00 5.81
CA GLY A 318 18.05 11.75 6.26
C GLY A 318 17.36 11.87 7.61
N ILE A 319 16.77 10.75 8.04
CA ILE A 319 16.20 10.56 9.38
C ILE A 319 16.87 9.37 10.05
N THR A 320 17.07 9.44 11.36
CA THR A 320 17.58 8.30 12.14
C THR A 320 16.39 7.55 12.72
N LEU A 321 16.26 6.26 12.39
CA LEU A 321 15.26 5.35 12.94
C LEU A 321 15.94 4.24 13.71
N THR A 322 15.29 3.81 14.80
CA THR A 322 15.70 2.62 15.54
C THR A 322 14.96 1.41 14.97
N LEU A 323 15.65 0.65 14.11
CA LEU A 323 15.13 -0.56 13.47
C LEU A 323 15.56 -1.80 14.27
N THR A 324 14.79 -2.89 14.17
CA THR A 324 15.12 -4.16 14.83
C THR A 324 16.10 -4.95 13.97
N TYR A 325 16.61 -6.05 14.51
CA TYR A 325 17.35 -7.01 13.71
C TYR A 325 16.40 -7.68 12.70
N GLY A 326 16.86 -7.75 11.45
CA GLY A 326 16.26 -8.54 10.39
C GLY A 326 15.64 -7.71 9.29
N TYR A 327 14.59 -8.23 8.64
CA TYR A 327 14.04 -7.61 7.43
C TYR A 327 13.23 -6.34 7.77
N HIS A 328 13.26 -5.37 6.86
CA HIS A 328 12.50 -4.12 6.92
C HIS A 328 12.12 -3.68 5.52
N ILE A 329 10.95 -3.05 5.40
CA ILE A 329 10.46 -2.50 4.14
C ILE A 329 10.65 -0.98 4.15
N ILE A 330 11.42 -0.46 3.20
CA ILE A 330 11.71 0.97 3.00
C ILE A 330 11.32 1.35 1.57
N GLN A 331 10.24 2.11 1.44
CA GLN A 331 9.64 2.48 0.16
C GLN A 331 9.83 3.97 -0.11
N PHE A 332 10.73 4.26 -1.04
CA PHE A 332 10.86 5.57 -1.66
C PHE A 332 9.88 5.72 -2.85
N PRO A 333 9.38 6.93 -3.14
CA PRO A 333 8.54 7.20 -4.30
C PRO A 333 9.26 6.83 -5.61
N SER A 334 8.59 6.12 -6.52
CA SER A 334 9.20 5.75 -7.80
C SER A 334 9.62 6.97 -8.64
N TYR A 335 8.85 8.06 -8.54
CA TYR A 335 9.15 9.35 -9.13
C TYR A 335 8.90 10.46 -8.11
N TYR A 336 9.73 11.50 -8.15
CA TYR A 336 9.56 12.68 -7.30
C TYR A 336 9.92 13.96 -8.06
N ASN A 337 9.03 14.94 -8.02
CA ASN A 337 9.23 16.23 -8.68
C ASN A 337 9.81 17.22 -7.68
N ILE A 338 10.92 17.86 -8.05
CA ILE A 338 11.43 19.03 -7.33
C ILE A 338 11.16 20.27 -8.15
N THR A 339 10.52 21.25 -7.53
CA THR A 339 10.32 22.57 -8.10
C THR A 339 11.46 23.49 -7.66
N PHE A 340 12.01 24.25 -8.60
CA PHE A 340 13.11 25.17 -8.36
C PHE A 340 12.71 26.60 -8.68
N ASN A 341 13.15 27.53 -7.83
CA ASN A 341 13.30 28.92 -8.26
C ASN A 341 14.51 29.02 -9.17
N TYR A 342 14.33 29.64 -10.33
CA TYR A 342 15.37 29.75 -11.35
C TYR A 342 15.94 31.16 -11.36
N THR A 343 17.24 31.30 -11.10
CA THR A 343 17.93 32.59 -11.06
C THR A 343 19.14 32.56 -11.99
N GLY A 344 19.42 33.67 -12.67
CA GLY A 344 20.54 33.77 -13.61
C GLY A 344 20.10 33.69 -15.07
N GLY A 345 21.06 33.57 -15.98
CA GLY A 345 20.82 33.78 -17.41
C GLY A 345 20.51 35.23 -17.76
N TYR A 346 19.53 35.42 -18.65
CA TYR A 346 19.08 36.75 -19.07
C TYR A 346 17.95 37.32 -18.18
N PHE A 347 17.61 36.63 -17.09
CA PHE A 347 16.59 37.10 -16.16
C PHE A 347 17.19 38.03 -15.09
N SER A 348 16.67 39.26 -15.00
CA SER A 348 17.07 40.23 -13.98
C SER A 348 16.48 39.94 -12.60
N LYS A 349 15.47 39.08 -12.51
CA LYS A 349 14.81 38.65 -11.27
C LYS A 349 14.58 37.13 -11.30
N PRO A 350 14.58 36.45 -10.13
CA PRO A 350 14.27 35.02 -10.07
C PRO A 350 12.90 34.70 -10.67
N VAL A 351 12.84 33.67 -11.51
CA VAL A 351 11.60 33.08 -11.99
C VAL A 351 11.16 32.04 -10.95
N LEU A 352 10.15 32.39 -10.15
CA LEU A 352 9.64 31.53 -9.09
C LEU A 352 8.97 30.29 -9.68
N GLY A 353 9.41 29.11 -9.25
CA GLY A 353 9.01 27.83 -9.87
C GLY A 353 9.40 27.73 -11.35
N GLY A 354 10.51 28.36 -11.75
CA GLY A 354 10.93 28.40 -13.14
C GLY A 354 11.19 27.02 -13.76
N GLU A 355 11.59 26.04 -12.96
CA GLU A 355 11.92 24.69 -13.44
C GLU A 355 11.37 23.62 -12.49
N ILE A 356 10.88 22.52 -13.04
CA ILE A 356 10.58 21.28 -12.33
C ILE A 356 11.46 20.19 -12.90
N ILE A 357 12.23 19.51 -12.05
CA ILE A 357 12.97 18.30 -12.44
C ILE A 357 12.29 17.10 -11.79
N CYS A 358 11.86 16.15 -12.62
CA CYS A 358 11.39 14.85 -12.20
C CYS A 358 12.58 13.92 -11.98
N TYR A 359 12.68 13.34 -10.78
CA TYR A 359 13.70 12.37 -10.40
C TYR A 359 13.08 10.97 -10.36
N LYS A 360 13.77 9.99 -10.94
CA LYS A 360 13.37 8.58 -10.91
C LYS A 360 14.18 7.82 -9.87
N PHE A 361 13.51 7.04 -9.04
CA PHE A 361 14.15 6.15 -8.09
C PHE A 361 14.87 5.00 -8.83
N THR A 362 16.11 4.74 -8.45
CA THR A 362 16.97 3.73 -9.09
C THR A 362 17.19 2.50 -8.23
N GLY A 363 17.09 2.63 -6.90
CA GLY A 363 17.24 1.53 -5.97
C GLY A 363 17.79 1.97 -4.61
N LEU A 364 17.86 1.01 -3.70
CA LEU A 364 18.47 1.20 -2.39
C LEU A 364 19.96 0.87 -2.43
N ALA A 365 20.74 1.57 -1.61
CA ALA A 365 22.12 1.22 -1.31
C ALA A 365 22.38 1.31 0.20
N SER A 366 23.45 0.68 0.68
CA SER A 366 23.83 0.69 2.09
C SER A 366 25.26 1.21 2.25
N SER A 367 25.52 1.92 3.35
CA SER A 367 26.86 2.34 3.75
C SER A 367 27.71 1.21 4.35
N THR A 368 27.13 0.03 4.57
CA THR A 368 27.77 -1.11 5.26
C THR A 368 27.32 -2.43 4.66
N SER A 369 28.23 -3.41 4.57
CA SER A 369 27.92 -4.77 4.11
C SER A 369 27.03 -5.56 5.08
N LYS A 370 26.88 -5.08 6.33
CA LYS A 370 26.01 -5.69 7.36
C LYS A 370 24.54 -5.27 7.26
N ILE A 371 24.21 -4.33 6.38
CA ILE A 371 22.83 -4.10 5.93
C ILE A 371 22.78 -4.55 4.48
N SER A 372 22.09 -5.65 4.21
CA SER A 372 21.96 -6.17 2.85
C SER A 372 20.69 -5.66 2.19
N ILE A 373 20.81 -5.26 0.93
CA ILE A 373 19.68 -4.87 0.09
C ILE A 373 19.16 -6.15 -0.58
N VAL A 374 17.93 -6.53 -0.25
CA VAL A 374 17.30 -7.77 -0.70
C VAL A 374 16.54 -7.51 -2.01
N SER A 375 15.85 -6.37 -2.07
CA SER A 375 15.11 -5.92 -3.24
C SER A 375 15.09 -4.39 -3.33
N SER A 376 14.34 -3.83 -4.28
CA SER A 376 14.21 -2.38 -4.45
C SER A 376 13.59 -1.66 -3.26
N ASN A 377 12.92 -2.36 -2.35
CA ASN A 377 12.28 -1.80 -1.16
C ASN A 377 12.49 -2.62 0.12
N GLU A 378 13.23 -3.72 0.06
CA GLU A 378 13.45 -4.61 1.20
C GLU A 378 14.93 -4.66 1.56
N VAL A 379 15.19 -4.51 2.86
CA VAL A 379 16.54 -4.55 3.42
C VAL A 379 16.58 -5.50 4.60
N PHE A 380 17.73 -6.09 4.85
CA PHE A 380 17.99 -6.84 6.07
C PHE A 380 19.02 -6.11 6.92
N VAL A 381 18.65 -5.78 8.16
CA VAL A 381 19.42 -4.96 9.08
C VAL A 381 20.06 -5.85 10.15
N ASN A 382 21.39 -5.89 10.15
CA ASN A 382 22.20 -6.56 11.20
C ASN A 382 23.23 -5.61 11.84
N SER A 383 23.18 -4.33 11.52
CA SER A 383 24.00 -3.32 12.19
C SER A 383 23.39 -1.94 12.03
N SER A 384 23.88 -0.98 12.84
CA SER A 384 23.69 0.44 12.56
C SER A 384 24.37 0.81 11.24
N GLY A 385 23.86 1.82 10.55
CA GLY A 385 24.36 2.23 9.24
C GLY A 385 23.45 3.23 8.55
N THR A 386 23.77 3.56 7.29
CA THR A 386 22.93 4.43 6.45
C THR A 386 22.40 3.65 5.26
N ILE A 387 21.11 3.82 4.98
CA ILE A 387 20.44 3.31 3.78
C ILE A 387 20.11 4.50 2.89
N TYR A 388 20.59 4.45 1.66
CA TYR A 388 20.40 5.48 0.65
C TYR A 388 19.28 5.10 -0.30
N GLY A 389 18.31 6.00 -0.48
CA GLY A 389 17.38 5.94 -1.60
C GLY A 389 17.93 6.72 -2.77
N ASN A 390 18.48 6.02 -3.78
CA ASN A 390 19.17 6.67 -4.89
C ASN A 390 18.21 7.12 -5.98
N TYR A 391 18.35 8.38 -6.39
CA TYR A 391 17.61 8.97 -7.50
C TYR A 391 18.52 9.35 -8.65
N GLN A 392 17.94 9.53 -9.82
CA GLN A 392 18.59 10.18 -10.95
C GLN A 392 17.60 11.15 -11.63
N PRO A 393 18.07 12.27 -12.20
CA PRO A 393 17.25 13.11 -13.04
C PRO A 393 16.64 12.30 -14.20
N TYR A 394 15.36 12.49 -14.47
CA TYR A 394 14.65 11.78 -15.53
C TYR A 394 14.15 12.74 -16.62
N GLN A 395 13.45 13.81 -16.23
CA GLN A 395 12.90 14.80 -17.16
C GLN A 395 12.83 16.17 -16.50
N SER A 396 13.12 17.22 -17.28
CA SER A 396 12.93 18.61 -16.85
C SER A 396 11.73 19.24 -17.55
N TYR A 397 11.08 20.15 -16.85
CA TYR A 397 9.97 20.97 -17.32
C TYR A 397 10.25 22.42 -16.97
N TYR A 398 9.99 23.32 -17.91
CA TYR A 398 10.21 24.75 -17.72
C TYR A 398 8.90 25.51 -17.69
N LEU A 399 8.84 26.49 -16.80
CA LEU A 399 7.73 27.41 -16.70
C LEU A 399 7.75 28.37 -17.89
N VAL A 400 6.63 28.41 -18.61
CA VAL A 400 6.33 29.44 -19.59
C VAL A 400 5.32 30.40 -18.99
N ILE A 401 5.70 31.68 -18.94
CA ILE A 401 4.87 32.77 -18.45
C ILE A 401 4.42 33.58 -19.66
N ILE A 402 3.12 33.64 -19.91
CA ILE A 402 2.55 34.38 -21.03
C ILE A 402 1.85 35.62 -20.50
N LYS A 403 2.17 36.75 -21.13
CA LYS A 403 1.61 38.07 -20.86
C LYS A 403 1.09 38.65 -22.16
N ASN A 404 -0.05 39.31 -22.09
CA ASN A 404 -0.50 40.21 -23.14
C ASN A 404 -0.38 41.63 -22.61
N TYR A 405 0.03 42.59 -23.43
CA TYR A 405 0.04 44.01 -23.11
C TYR A 405 -0.62 44.78 -24.23
N PHE A 406 -1.59 45.60 -23.84
CA PHE A 406 -2.26 46.51 -24.75
C PHE A 406 -1.81 47.92 -24.45
N TYR A 407 -1.69 48.72 -25.49
CA TYR A 407 -1.40 50.14 -25.37
C TYR A 407 -2.15 50.93 -26.43
N PHE A 408 -2.21 52.25 -26.23
CA PHE A 408 -2.78 53.16 -27.21
C PHE A 408 -1.74 53.59 -28.23
N PRO A 409 -2.16 53.95 -29.46
CA PRO A 409 -1.26 54.50 -30.47
C PRO A 409 -0.43 55.67 -29.94
N SER A 410 0.73 55.87 -30.56
CA SER A 410 1.58 57.03 -30.25
C SER A 410 0.75 58.32 -30.31
N GLU A 411 0.97 59.22 -29.35
CA GLU A 411 0.26 60.50 -29.20
C GLU A 411 -1.22 60.39 -28.72
N VAL A 412 -1.73 59.19 -28.48
CA VAL A 412 -3.04 58.98 -27.85
C VAL A 412 -2.88 58.77 -26.34
N TRP A 413 -3.52 59.61 -25.54
CA TRP A 413 -3.59 59.43 -24.08
C TRP A 413 -5.02 59.18 -23.60
N ALA A 414 -5.18 58.26 -22.65
CA ALA A 414 -6.45 58.06 -21.97
C ALA A 414 -6.64 59.14 -20.89
N VAL A 415 -7.70 59.95 -21.04
CA VAL A 415 -8.04 61.02 -20.08
C VAL A 415 -8.70 60.47 -18.81
N LYS A 416 -9.51 59.41 -18.94
CA LYS A 416 -10.19 58.75 -17.81
C LYS A 416 -10.52 57.31 -18.19
N ASN A 417 -10.45 56.40 -17.23
CA ASN A 417 -10.78 55.00 -17.46
C ASN A 417 -11.21 54.29 -16.17
N SER A 418 -12.22 53.43 -16.26
CA SER A 418 -12.74 52.59 -15.17
C SER A 418 -12.36 51.11 -15.31
N THR A 419 -11.74 50.70 -16.43
CA THR A 419 -11.36 49.31 -16.72
C THR A 419 -9.89 49.22 -17.13
N PRO A 420 -9.22 48.07 -17.03
CA PRO A 420 -7.84 47.94 -17.51
C PRO A 420 -7.79 48.05 -19.04
N VAL A 421 -7.09 49.04 -19.63
CA VAL A 421 -6.98 49.17 -21.11
C VAL A 421 -5.56 49.38 -21.63
N ASN A 422 -4.60 49.73 -20.77
CA ASN A 422 -3.23 50.09 -21.17
C ASN A 422 -2.18 49.26 -20.42
N ILE A 423 -2.44 47.96 -20.27
CA ILE A 423 -1.72 47.05 -19.36
C ILE A 423 -2.09 45.60 -19.69
N SER A 424 -1.74 44.66 -18.80
CA SER A 424 -2.05 43.24 -18.98
C SER A 424 -3.54 42.94 -18.77
N ILE A 425 -4.26 42.66 -19.84
CA ILE A 425 -5.69 42.32 -19.83
C ILE A 425 -5.93 40.87 -20.28
N ALA A 426 -7.00 40.26 -19.77
CA ALA A 426 -7.53 39.01 -20.27
C ALA A 426 -8.17 39.24 -21.63
N GLY A 427 -8.12 38.22 -22.48
CA GLY A 427 -8.67 38.28 -23.82
C GLY A 427 -7.70 37.62 -24.78
N GLN A 428 -7.10 38.41 -25.66
CA GLN A 428 -6.22 37.99 -26.77
C GLN A 428 -5.35 36.78 -26.46
N LEU A 429 -5.51 35.73 -27.25
CA LEU A 429 -4.77 34.49 -27.10
C LEU A 429 -3.86 34.30 -28.32
N LEU A 430 -2.68 33.73 -28.09
CA LEU A 430 -1.84 33.17 -29.14
C LEU A 430 -2.29 31.72 -29.39
N GLN A 431 -2.69 31.40 -30.61
CA GLN A 431 -2.84 30.01 -31.02
C GLN A 431 -1.45 29.41 -31.25
N VAL A 432 -1.14 28.35 -30.51
CA VAL A 432 0.17 27.72 -30.52
C VAL A 432 0.02 26.24 -30.84
N ASN A 433 0.70 25.80 -31.88
CA ASN A 433 0.86 24.39 -32.21
C ASN A 433 2.10 23.84 -31.50
N ILE A 434 1.96 22.70 -30.82
CA ILE A 434 3.08 21.97 -30.23
C ILE A 434 3.65 21.05 -31.30
N LEU A 435 4.81 21.40 -31.85
CA LEU A 435 5.42 20.65 -32.94
C LEU A 435 5.78 19.22 -32.51
N GLY A 436 5.67 18.29 -33.47
CA GLY A 436 5.79 16.85 -33.20
C GLY A 436 4.53 16.23 -32.56
N THR A 437 3.45 17.01 -32.38
CA THR A 437 2.15 16.52 -31.91
C THR A 437 1.01 17.10 -32.76
N ASN A 438 -0.22 16.60 -32.59
CA ASN A 438 -1.43 17.17 -33.18
C ASN A 438 -2.16 18.13 -32.23
N ILE A 439 -1.47 18.63 -31.21
CA ILE A 439 -2.07 19.42 -30.13
C ILE A 439 -1.92 20.91 -30.45
N VAL A 440 -3.06 21.60 -30.52
CA VAL A 440 -3.15 23.05 -30.62
C VAL A 440 -3.71 23.60 -29.32
N ILE A 441 -3.05 24.59 -28.75
CA ILE A 441 -3.44 25.27 -27.51
C ILE A 441 -3.54 26.76 -27.71
N THR A 442 -4.20 27.44 -26.77
CA THR A 442 -4.26 28.91 -26.73
C THR A 442 -3.52 29.43 -25.52
N LEU A 443 -2.59 30.36 -25.73
CA LEU A 443 -1.78 30.97 -24.68
C LEU A 443 -2.07 32.46 -24.52
N GLY A 444 -2.35 32.91 -23.30
CA GLY A 444 -2.64 34.30 -23.00
C GLY A 444 -3.19 34.47 -21.58
N ASN A 445 -3.34 35.71 -21.13
CA ASN A 445 -3.81 36.01 -19.78
C ASN A 445 -5.19 35.39 -19.49
N ILE A 446 -5.30 34.65 -18.38
CA ILE A 446 -6.56 34.02 -17.95
C ILE A 446 -7.49 35.06 -17.30
N LYS A 447 -6.92 36.06 -16.64
CA LYS A 447 -7.64 37.18 -16.00
C LYS A 447 -6.84 38.47 -16.19
N ASN A 448 -7.50 39.62 -16.11
CA ASN A 448 -6.83 40.91 -16.11
C ASN A 448 -5.72 40.90 -15.05
N TYR A 449 -4.52 41.32 -15.43
CA TYR A 449 -3.31 41.37 -14.61
C TYR A 449 -2.72 40.04 -14.16
N VAL A 450 -3.31 38.91 -14.54
CA VAL A 450 -2.85 37.58 -14.15
C VAL A 450 -2.25 36.88 -15.37
N PRO A 451 -0.91 36.83 -15.48
CA PRO A 451 -0.26 36.11 -16.56
C PRO A 451 -0.58 34.61 -16.47
N GLN A 452 -0.68 33.96 -17.62
CA GLN A 452 -0.79 32.51 -17.66
C GLN A 452 0.57 31.88 -17.36
N LYS A 453 0.52 30.79 -16.60
CA LYS A 453 1.68 29.99 -16.19
C LYS A 453 1.43 28.55 -16.55
N ILE A 454 2.27 27.97 -17.39
CA ILE A 454 2.16 26.59 -17.84
C ILE A 454 3.55 25.97 -17.93
N TYR A 455 3.66 24.69 -17.62
CA TYR A 455 4.93 23.97 -17.74
C TYR A 455 4.96 23.16 -19.03
N PHE A 456 6.07 23.25 -19.75
CA PHE A 456 6.35 22.40 -20.89
C PHE A 456 7.59 21.56 -20.62
N LYS A 457 7.62 20.36 -21.18
CA LYS A 457 8.81 19.49 -21.12
C LYS A 457 9.98 20.18 -21.82
N GLN A 458 11.20 20.02 -21.31
CA GLN A 458 12.40 20.50 -21.98
C GLN A 458 12.47 19.99 -23.42
N GLY A 459 12.87 20.87 -24.34
CA GLY A 459 12.94 20.60 -25.77
C GLY A 459 11.60 20.68 -26.49
N THR A 460 10.52 21.09 -25.80
CA THR A 460 9.24 21.35 -26.49
C THR A 460 9.40 22.50 -27.46
N GLU A 461 8.89 22.30 -28.67
CA GLU A 461 8.88 23.28 -29.75
C GLU A 461 7.46 23.85 -29.92
N LEU A 462 7.34 25.17 -29.79
CA LEU A 462 6.07 25.87 -29.91
C LEU A 462 6.07 26.73 -31.17
N ASN A 463 5.07 26.54 -32.03
CA ASN A 463 4.88 27.35 -33.22
C ASN A 463 3.61 28.21 -33.08
N ILE A 464 3.77 29.53 -33.10
CA ILE A 464 2.63 30.45 -33.09
C ILE A 464 2.01 30.42 -34.50
N THR A 465 0.72 30.13 -34.56
CA THR A 465 -0.02 29.95 -35.82
C THR A 465 -1.03 31.05 -36.06
N ASN A 466 -1.57 31.64 -34.99
CA ASN A 466 -2.52 32.74 -35.08
C ASN A 466 -2.42 33.63 -33.83
N ASP A 467 -2.75 34.92 -33.99
CA ASP A 467 -2.96 35.86 -32.89
C ASP A 467 -4.42 36.33 -32.92
N TYR A 468 -5.18 36.01 -31.87
CA TYR A 468 -6.62 36.29 -31.80
C TYR A 468 -6.90 37.72 -31.39
N LEU A 469 -7.50 38.50 -32.28
CA LEU A 469 -7.90 39.89 -32.02
C LEU A 469 -8.96 39.99 -30.90
N LEU A 470 -8.95 41.11 -30.19
CA LEU A 470 -9.89 41.41 -29.11
C LEU A 470 -10.57 42.76 -29.36
N ASP A 471 -11.87 42.81 -29.06
CA ASP A 471 -12.68 44.02 -29.16
C ASP A 471 -12.91 44.59 -27.77
N LEU A 472 -12.51 45.85 -27.57
CA LEU A 472 -12.86 46.62 -26.39
C LEU A 472 -14.17 47.37 -26.66
N ASN A 473 -15.28 46.82 -26.18
CA ASN A 473 -16.60 47.45 -26.33
C ASN A 473 -16.76 48.68 -25.44
N GLY A 474 -17.33 49.77 -25.99
CA GLY A 474 -17.48 51.03 -25.29
C GLY A 474 -17.86 52.19 -26.22
N ILE A 475 -17.87 53.42 -25.72
CA ILE A 475 -18.06 54.61 -26.57
C ILE A 475 -16.72 55.32 -26.66
N PHE A 476 -16.14 55.37 -27.86
CA PHE A 476 -14.83 55.94 -28.11
C PHE A 476 -14.93 57.12 -29.07
N ASN A 477 -14.44 58.27 -28.62
CA ASN A 477 -14.37 59.49 -29.43
C ASN A 477 -12.92 59.67 -29.86
N ILE A 478 -12.61 59.42 -31.13
CA ILE A 478 -11.25 59.52 -31.68
C ILE A 478 -11.18 60.76 -32.58
N SER A 479 -10.24 61.67 -32.30
CA SER A 479 -9.98 62.85 -33.14
C SER A 479 -8.91 62.53 -34.17
N ILE A 480 -9.27 62.54 -35.45
CA ILE A 480 -8.34 62.31 -36.57
C ILE A 480 -8.38 63.55 -37.46
N ASN A 481 -7.24 64.22 -37.64
CA ASN A 481 -7.11 65.45 -38.43
C ASN A 481 -8.12 66.56 -38.04
N GLY A 482 -8.41 66.70 -36.75
CA GLY A 482 -9.33 67.71 -36.22
C GLY A 482 -10.83 67.38 -36.31
N LYS A 483 -11.20 66.22 -36.87
CA LYS A 483 -12.57 65.69 -36.86
C LYS A 483 -12.71 64.59 -35.82
N VAL A 484 -13.78 64.66 -35.02
CA VAL A 484 -14.11 63.65 -34.01
C VAL A 484 -15.02 62.58 -34.62
N TYR A 485 -14.61 61.33 -34.50
CA TYR A 485 -15.37 60.14 -34.91
C TYR A 485 -15.78 59.35 -33.67
N ASN A 486 -17.00 58.82 -33.67
CA ASN A 486 -17.54 58.02 -32.58
C ASN A 486 -17.56 56.54 -32.99
N TYR A 487 -16.98 55.69 -32.17
CA TYR A 487 -16.92 54.24 -32.39
C TYR A 487 -17.52 53.48 -31.20
N THR A 488 -18.08 52.30 -31.47
CA THR A 488 -18.70 51.43 -30.45
C THR A 488 -17.75 50.35 -29.89
N SER A 489 -16.57 50.23 -30.48
CA SER A 489 -15.48 49.42 -29.93
C SER A 489 -14.13 49.93 -30.41
N LEU A 490 -13.05 49.51 -29.75
CA LEU A 490 -11.69 49.54 -30.30
C LEU A 490 -11.26 48.10 -30.62
N LEU A 491 -10.71 47.88 -31.81
CA LEU A 491 -10.12 46.61 -32.24
C LEU A 491 -8.64 46.61 -31.90
N SER A 492 -8.15 45.49 -31.36
CA SER A 492 -6.73 45.30 -31.15
C SER A 492 -6.00 44.97 -32.44
N SER A 493 -4.76 45.43 -32.53
CA SER A 493 -3.84 45.16 -33.62
C SER A 493 -2.54 44.61 -33.04
N PRO A 494 -2.15 43.36 -33.40
CA PRO A 494 -0.89 42.79 -32.97
C PRO A 494 0.28 43.59 -33.52
N ILE A 495 1.19 43.99 -32.64
CA ILE A 495 2.37 44.76 -33.02
C ILE A 495 3.60 43.87 -32.99
N ASN A 496 3.83 43.23 -31.85
CA ASN A 496 4.89 42.23 -31.77
C ASN A 496 4.71 41.21 -30.66
N VAL A 497 5.41 40.09 -30.79
CA VAL A 497 5.65 39.16 -29.69
C VAL A 497 7.12 39.27 -29.29
N THR A 498 7.39 39.35 -28.00
CA THR A 498 8.75 39.29 -27.45
C THR A 498 8.94 38.04 -26.61
N LEU A 499 10.14 37.49 -26.68
CA LEU A 499 10.54 36.28 -25.99
C LEU A 499 11.74 36.58 -25.08
N SER A 500 11.73 36.03 -23.86
CA SER A 500 12.88 36.03 -22.96
C SER A 500 13.13 34.62 -22.45
N ASN A 501 14.23 34.00 -22.87
CA ASN A 501 14.73 32.71 -22.40
C ASN A 501 16.27 32.71 -22.42
N VAL A 502 16.92 31.65 -21.91
CA VAL A 502 18.39 31.56 -21.81
C VAL A 502 19.07 31.30 -23.17
N SER A 503 18.31 30.90 -24.19
CA SER A 503 18.82 30.53 -25.52
C SER A 503 18.96 31.70 -26.50
N ILE A 504 18.31 32.84 -26.22
CA ILE A 504 18.20 33.97 -27.16
C ILE A 504 18.61 35.25 -26.43
N VAL A 505 19.76 35.80 -26.82
CA VAL A 505 20.44 36.95 -26.16
C VAL A 505 19.83 38.30 -26.53
N ASN A 506 19.09 38.37 -27.64
CA ASN A 506 18.56 39.62 -28.17
C ASN A 506 17.06 39.48 -28.38
N TYR A 507 16.30 40.39 -27.77
CA TYR A 507 14.92 40.74 -28.10
C TYR A 507 14.59 40.43 -29.56
N THR A 508 14.03 39.26 -29.83
CA THR A 508 13.44 39.01 -31.15
C THR A 508 12.08 39.67 -31.07
N VAL A 509 12.04 40.92 -31.53
CA VAL A 509 10.80 41.66 -31.73
C VAL A 509 10.20 41.11 -33.01
N TYR A 510 9.19 40.26 -32.88
CA TYR A 510 8.48 39.74 -34.05
C TYR A 510 7.47 40.78 -34.49
N TYR A 511 7.79 41.60 -35.48
CA TYR A 511 6.83 42.58 -36.01
C TYR A 511 5.71 41.86 -36.76
N ILE A 512 4.46 42.07 -36.33
CA ILE A 512 3.29 41.84 -37.17
C ILE A 512 3.02 43.20 -37.83
N LYS A 513 3.29 43.30 -39.13
CA LYS A 513 3.03 44.53 -39.89
C LYS A 513 1.73 44.35 -40.67
N TYR A 514 0.63 44.87 -40.15
CA TYR A 514 -0.59 45.05 -40.94
C TYR A 514 -0.38 46.26 -41.87
N ASN A 515 -0.14 46.00 -43.15
CA ASN A 515 -0.29 47.02 -44.18
C ASN A 515 -1.49 46.61 -45.06
N ASN A 516 -2.57 47.39 -44.98
CA ASN A 516 -3.72 47.38 -45.90
C ASN A 516 -4.23 46.00 -46.32
N PHE A 517 -5.13 45.41 -45.52
CA PHE A 517 -6.09 44.37 -45.91
C PHE A 517 -5.56 43.10 -46.64
N GLN A 518 -4.25 42.86 -46.72
CA GLN A 518 -3.68 41.63 -47.27
C GLN A 518 -2.56 41.11 -46.34
N ILE A 519 -2.76 39.91 -45.82
CA ILE A 519 -1.81 39.17 -44.98
C ILE A 519 -0.56 38.88 -45.80
N GLN A 520 0.53 39.61 -45.60
CA GLN A 520 1.83 39.23 -46.13
C GLN A 520 2.81 38.85 -45.00
N ARG A 521 2.90 37.53 -44.83
CA ARG A 521 3.95 36.74 -44.16
C ARG A 521 4.25 37.09 -42.70
N ILE A 522 3.66 36.29 -41.83
CA ILE A 522 4.06 36.21 -40.43
C ILE A 522 5.29 35.29 -40.33
N PHE A 523 6.45 35.86 -39.97
CA PHE A 523 7.64 35.06 -39.63
C PHE A 523 7.53 34.59 -38.17
N HIS A 524 6.61 33.69 -37.87
CA HIS A 524 6.63 33.00 -36.58
C HIS A 524 7.75 31.95 -36.61
N THR A 525 8.80 32.18 -35.84
CA THR A 525 9.88 31.19 -35.65
C THR A 525 9.48 30.20 -34.56
N ILE A 526 10.09 29.01 -34.58
CA ILE A 526 9.85 27.98 -33.58
C ILE A 526 10.43 28.43 -32.24
N ILE A 527 9.61 28.47 -31.20
CA ILE A 527 10.04 28.76 -29.83
C ILE A 527 10.48 27.46 -29.16
N TYR A 528 11.77 27.37 -28.83
CA TYR A 528 12.35 26.22 -28.13
C TYR A 528 12.31 26.42 -26.61
N ILE A 529 11.63 25.52 -25.90
CA ILE A 529 11.54 25.55 -24.44
C ILE A 529 12.68 24.74 -23.81
N ASN A 530 13.82 25.41 -23.62
CA ASN A 530 15.03 24.85 -23.00
C ASN A 530 15.41 25.54 -21.68
N SER A 531 14.63 26.53 -21.26
CA SER A 531 14.75 27.24 -19.98
C SER A 531 13.38 27.82 -19.63
N PRO A 532 13.18 28.39 -18.42
CA PRO A 532 12.00 29.21 -18.18
C PRO A 532 11.90 30.26 -19.29
N THR A 533 10.68 30.57 -19.71
CA THR A 533 10.43 31.40 -20.88
C THR A 533 9.32 32.39 -20.58
N ILE A 534 9.56 33.67 -20.87
CA ILE A 534 8.53 34.71 -20.78
C ILE A 534 8.15 35.12 -22.20
N ILE A 535 6.88 34.99 -22.54
CA ILE A 535 6.29 35.41 -23.81
C ILE A 535 5.44 36.64 -23.52
N ILE A 536 5.71 37.75 -24.19
CA ILE A 536 4.90 38.97 -24.09
C ILE A 536 4.35 39.32 -25.46
N ASN A 537 3.04 39.22 -25.63
CA ASN A 537 2.32 39.69 -26.81
C ASN A 537 1.94 41.17 -26.62
N TYR A 538 2.39 42.03 -27.53
CA TYR A 538 2.15 43.47 -27.56
C TYR A 538 1.12 43.82 -28.64
N GLN A 539 0.11 44.56 -28.21
CA GLN A 539 -1.06 44.92 -28.98
C GLN A 539 -1.28 46.43 -28.90
N GLU A 540 -1.66 47.05 -30.00
CA GLU A 540 -2.10 48.43 -30.04
C GLU A 540 -3.62 48.50 -30.27
N TRP A 541 -4.30 49.42 -29.60
CA TRP A 541 -5.69 49.77 -29.91
C TRP A 541 -5.75 50.67 -31.13
N GLU A 542 -5.69 50.09 -32.33
CA GLU A 542 -5.43 50.84 -33.57
C GLU A 542 -6.72 51.35 -34.26
N TYR A 543 -7.81 50.58 -34.24
CA TYR A 543 -9.01 50.90 -35.05
C TYR A 543 -10.28 51.03 -34.21
N GLY A 544 -11.15 51.96 -34.57
CA GLY A 544 -12.52 51.98 -34.06
C GLY A 544 -13.38 50.97 -34.82
N GLY A 545 -14.02 50.05 -34.10
CA GLY A 545 -15.01 49.13 -34.68
C GLY A 545 -16.24 49.91 -35.14
N GLU A 546 -16.85 49.47 -36.24
CA GLU A 546 -17.83 50.24 -37.03
C GLU A 546 -18.85 51.00 -36.17
N PRO A 547 -19.17 52.27 -36.52
CA PRO A 547 -20.25 52.99 -35.86
C PRO A 547 -21.58 52.28 -36.10
N ILE A 548 -22.48 52.27 -35.10
CA ILE A 548 -23.90 52.03 -35.37
C ILE A 548 -24.34 53.12 -36.35
N ASN A 549 -24.54 52.73 -37.61
CA ASN A 549 -25.31 53.54 -38.56
C ASN A 549 -26.75 53.59 -38.03
N ASN A 550 -27.03 54.58 -37.17
CA ASN A 550 -28.40 55.02 -36.93
C ASN A 550 -28.88 55.69 -38.22
N GLY A 551 -29.44 54.90 -39.14
CA GLY A 551 -30.02 55.42 -40.37
C GLY A 551 -30.58 54.35 -41.32
N GLY A 552 -31.84 53.96 -41.09
CA GLY A 552 -32.80 53.73 -42.19
C GLY A 552 -33.14 52.28 -42.57
N ILE A 553 -34.29 51.84 -42.05
CA ILE A 553 -35.22 50.76 -42.49
C ILE A 553 -34.69 49.33 -42.48
#